data_AF-A0A4W5KSY1-F1
#
_entry.id   AF-A0A4W5KSY1-F1
#
_cell.length_a   1.000
_cell.length_b   1.000
_cell.length_c   1.000
_cell.angle_alpha   90.00
_cell.angle_beta   90.00
_cell.angle_gamma   90.00
#
_symmetry.space_group_name_H-M   'P 1'
#
loop_
_entity.id
_entity.type
_entity.pdbx_description
1 polymer ?
#
loop_
_entity_poly.entity_id
_entity_poly.type
_entity_poly.pdbx_seq_one_letter_code
_entity_poly.pdbx_strand_id
1 'polypeptide(L)'
;MCGCKEELAFLFLGLFLVSFSGHSGQTSPTNLLERESNPESPPGHSKMESNKTQSRRITHISAEQKRRFNIKLGFDTLHSLVTTMSSQPSIKISKATTLHKTAEYISKIQQERAQLHEEAQRLRGQILLLNSGINVYQLQLPATGMPITCQRFDHMREKFTKYVRAQTLQNWKFWIFSIIVEPLFESYNRMVSTASVEDLCHTTLSWLDQHCSLPALRPSEFNFTSFNDYQLIM
;
A
#
# COMPACT_ATOMS: atom_id res chain seq x y z
N MET A 1 2.08 -3.86 -14.79
CA MET A 1 1.36 -5.10 -15.17
C MET A 1 1.27 -5.31 -16.70
N CYS A 2 2.18 -4.76 -17.53
CA CYS A 2 2.08 -4.92 -18.99
C CYS A 2 2.77 -6.20 -19.51
N GLY A 3 3.96 -6.53 -19.00
CA GLY A 3 4.78 -7.65 -19.49
C GLY A 3 4.20 -9.05 -19.32
N CYS A 4 3.13 -9.24 -18.54
CA CYS A 4 2.53 -10.55 -18.33
C CYS A 4 1.87 -11.14 -19.59
N LYS A 5 1.59 -10.34 -20.63
CA LYS A 5 0.84 -10.79 -21.82
C LYS A 5 1.69 -11.31 -22.99
N GLU A 6 2.98 -11.00 -23.04
CA GLU A 6 3.86 -11.61 -24.05
C GLU A 6 4.11 -13.11 -23.72
N GLU A 7 4.23 -13.44 -22.44
CA GLU A 7 4.33 -14.83 -21.94
C GLU A 7 2.99 -15.59 -21.98
N LEU A 8 1.88 -14.98 -21.55
CA LEU A 8 0.60 -15.68 -21.39
C LEU A 8 0.00 -16.23 -22.71
N ALA A 9 0.39 -15.70 -23.86
CA ALA A 9 0.00 -16.25 -25.16
C ALA A 9 0.63 -17.63 -25.43
N PHE A 10 1.85 -17.88 -24.94
CA PHE A 10 2.54 -19.16 -25.06
C PHE A 10 2.14 -20.15 -23.95
N LEU A 11 1.81 -19.65 -22.75
CA LEU A 11 1.38 -20.47 -21.61
C LEU A 11 0.01 -21.17 -21.82
N PHE A 12 -0.78 -20.76 -22.83
CA PHE A 12 -2.07 -21.36 -23.16
C PHE A 12 -2.00 -22.84 -23.61
N LEU A 13 -0.79 -23.37 -23.84
CA LEU A 13 -0.53 -24.78 -24.15
C LEU A 13 -0.12 -25.64 -22.93
N GLY A 14 0.14 -25.04 -21.76
CA GLY A 14 0.93 -25.70 -20.70
C GLY A 14 0.25 -25.95 -19.34
N LEU A 15 -0.91 -25.36 -19.04
CA LEU A 15 -1.42 -25.22 -17.66
C LEU A 15 -2.74 -25.99 -17.38
N PHE A 16 -2.78 -27.29 -17.69
CA PHE A 16 -3.93 -28.16 -17.39
C PHE A 16 -3.89 -28.80 -15.98
N LEU A 17 -2.92 -28.49 -15.12
CA LEU A 17 -2.64 -29.27 -13.91
C LEU A 17 -2.34 -28.43 -12.65
N VAL A 18 -3.03 -28.81 -11.56
CA VAL A 18 -2.82 -28.50 -10.12
C VAL A 18 -3.16 -27.08 -9.63
N SER A 19 -4.12 -27.04 -8.69
CA SER A 19 -4.45 -25.89 -7.82
C SER A 19 -3.98 -26.12 -6.37
N PHE A 20 -3.89 -25.06 -5.56
CA PHE A 20 -3.23 -25.06 -4.24
C PHE A 20 -4.17 -24.70 -3.05
N SER A 21 -3.71 -24.93 -1.82
CA SER A 21 -4.49 -24.87 -0.55
C SER A 21 -4.21 -23.64 0.35
N GLY A 22 -5.07 -23.33 1.34
CA GLY A 22 -4.56 -22.84 2.66
C GLY A 22 -5.26 -21.72 3.49
N HIS A 23 -6.45 -21.98 4.06
CA HIS A 23 -6.90 -21.74 5.48
C HIS A 23 -6.60 -20.45 6.36
N SER A 24 -7.52 -20.19 7.33
CA SER A 24 -7.48 -19.34 8.56
C SER A 24 -7.72 -17.81 8.46
N GLY A 25 -8.19 -17.06 9.49
CA GLY A 25 -8.48 -17.35 10.92
C GLY A 25 -9.43 -16.30 11.59
N GLN A 26 -9.58 -16.24 12.93
CA GLN A 26 -10.76 -15.64 13.63
C GLN A 26 -10.53 -14.66 14.83
N THR A 27 -11.46 -13.71 15.02
CA THR A 27 -11.96 -13.05 16.30
C THR A 27 -11.10 -12.10 17.17
N SER A 28 -11.76 -11.38 18.11
CA SER A 28 -11.21 -10.39 19.08
C SER A 28 -12.05 -10.29 20.39
N PRO A 29 -11.56 -9.70 21.51
CA PRO A 29 -12.14 -9.86 22.89
C PRO A 29 -12.52 -8.57 23.66
N THR A 30 -13.18 -8.67 24.84
CA THR A 30 -13.46 -7.51 25.76
C THR A 30 -13.68 -7.86 27.27
N ASN A 31 -13.37 -6.89 28.16
CA ASN A 31 -13.91 -6.57 29.52
C ASN A 31 -13.44 -7.23 30.85
N LEU A 32 -13.15 -6.37 31.87
CA LEU A 32 -13.33 -6.61 33.34
C LEU A 32 -13.04 -5.36 34.24
N LEU A 33 -13.59 -5.35 35.48
CA LEU A 33 -13.23 -4.63 36.75
C LEU A 33 -14.03 -3.41 37.31
N GLU A 34 -14.09 -3.32 38.66
CA GLU A 34 -14.77 -2.27 39.51
C GLU A 34 -14.26 -2.24 40.99
N ARG A 35 -14.55 -1.15 41.76
CA ARG A 35 -14.74 -1.00 43.27
C ARG A 35 -13.83 0.00 44.13
N GLU A 36 -14.20 0.22 45.42
CA GLU A 36 -14.10 1.42 46.36
C GLU A 36 -12.80 1.59 47.25
N SER A 37 -12.58 2.43 48.32
CA SER A 37 -13.38 3.32 49.26
C SER A 37 -12.57 4.48 49.99
N ASN A 38 -13.02 5.04 51.16
CA ASN A 38 -12.49 6.22 51.96
C ASN A 38 -13.00 6.18 53.47
N PRO A 39 -12.99 7.18 54.45
CA PRO A 39 -12.43 8.58 54.61
C PRO A 39 -11.92 9.07 56.05
N GLU A 40 -11.50 10.36 56.16
CA GLU A 40 -11.47 11.37 57.31
C GLU A 40 -10.64 11.23 58.65
N SER A 41 -10.69 12.18 59.64
CA SER A 41 -9.58 12.45 60.63
C SER A 41 -9.75 12.98 62.13
N PRO A 42 -9.82 14.30 62.50
CA PRO A 42 -8.67 15.02 63.17
C PRO A 42 -8.43 15.27 64.75
N PRO A 43 -8.85 16.38 65.46
CA PRO A 43 -7.92 17.17 66.36
C PRO A 43 -8.29 17.55 67.85
N GLY A 44 -7.35 18.18 68.65
CA GLY A 44 -7.51 18.74 70.04
C GLY A 44 -6.40 19.75 70.54
N HIS A 45 -6.55 20.50 71.67
CA HIS A 45 -5.90 21.84 71.90
C HIS A 45 -5.26 22.20 73.30
N SER A 46 -4.17 23.03 73.33
CA SER A 46 -3.74 23.94 74.46
C SER A 46 -2.51 24.85 74.10
N LYS A 47 -2.06 25.80 74.97
CA LYS A 47 -0.69 26.45 75.03
C LYS A 47 -0.34 27.78 74.26
N MET A 48 -1.16 28.83 74.37
CA MET A 48 -1.18 30.08 73.54
C MET A 48 0.13 30.74 73.03
N GLU A 49 1.15 31.08 73.85
CA GLU A 49 2.32 31.84 73.33
C GLU A 49 3.41 30.95 72.74
N SER A 50 3.70 29.81 73.38
CA SER A 50 4.40 28.69 72.75
C SER A 50 3.75 28.37 71.39
N ASN A 51 2.42 28.42 71.31
CA ASN A 51 1.68 28.17 70.07
C ASN A 51 1.97 29.15 68.94
N LYS A 52 2.43 30.39 69.14
CA LYS A 52 2.81 31.26 68.01
C LYS A 52 4.06 30.73 67.31
N THR A 53 5.10 30.40 68.07
CA THR A 53 6.35 29.84 67.53
C THR A 53 6.18 28.37 67.10
N GLN A 54 5.40 27.60 67.84
CA GLN A 54 5.07 26.21 67.54
C GLN A 54 4.14 26.09 66.32
N SER A 55 3.18 27.00 66.12
CA SER A 55 2.37 27.10 64.90
C SER A 55 3.25 27.43 63.68
N ARG A 56 4.12 28.45 63.78
CA ARG A 56 5.11 28.72 62.71
C ARG A 56 5.95 27.49 62.36
N ARG A 57 6.40 26.73 63.38
CA ARG A 57 7.14 25.47 63.19
C ARG A 57 6.28 24.37 62.54
N ILE A 58 5.02 24.21 62.94
CA ILE A 58 4.07 23.25 62.35
C ILE A 58 3.79 23.61 60.89
N THR A 59 3.48 24.87 60.57
CA THR A 59 3.25 25.35 59.20
C THR A 59 4.48 25.19 58.31
N HIS A 60 5.69 25.41 58.84
CA HIS A 60 6.93 25.13 58.11
C HIS A 60 7.11 23.62 57.84
N ILE A 61 6.81 22.77 58.82
CA ILE A 61 6.88 21.31 58.67
C ILE A 61 5.86 20.81 57.65
N SER A 62 4.60 21.26 57.69
CA SER A 62 3.56 20.84 56.75
C SER A 62 3.81 21.36 55.33
N ALA A 63 4.35 22.58 55.18
CA ALA A 63 4.79 23.10 53.89
C ALA A 63 5.93 22.26 53.29
N GLU A 64 6.95 21.90 54.08
CA GLU A 64 8.06 21.04 53.63
C GLU A 64 7.60 19.60 53.37
N GLN A 65 6.65 19.06 54.15
CA GLN A 65 6.02 17.77 53.86
C GLN A 65 5.27 17.80 52.53
N LYS A 66 4.47 18.84 52.26
CA LYS A 66 3.77 19.02 50.96
C LYS A 66 4.76 19.17 49.80
N ARG A 67 5.84 19.92 49.99
CA ARG A 67 6.95 20.02 49.01
C ARG A 67 7.60 18.66 48.73
N ARG A 68 7.93 17.88 49.78
CA ARG A 68 8.50 16.53 49.64
C ARG A 68 7.54 15.56 48.97
N PHE A 69 6.24 15.64 49.26
CA PHE A 69 5.20 14.84 48.62
C PHE A 69 5.12 15.15 47.11
N ASN A 70 5.04 16.43 46.73
CA ASN A 70 5.01 16.84 45.33
C ASN A 70 6.28 16.39 44.57
N ILE A 71 7.46 16.51 45.19
CA ILE A 71 8.72 16.00 44.62
C ILE A 71 8.68 14.48 44.47
N LYS A 72 8.14 13.73 45.45
CA LYS A 72 7.97 12.27 45.34
C LYS A 72 7.06 11.91 44.18
N LEU A 73 5.89 12.55 44.06
CA LEU A 73 4.92 12.31 42.98
C LEU A 73 5.51 12.57 41.59
N GLY A 74 6.33 13.63 41.45
CA GLY A 74 7.10 13.87 40.23
C GLY A 74 8.13 12.78 39.93
N PHE A 75 8.86 12.29 40.95
CA PHE A 75 9.78 11.16 40.81
C PHE A 75 9.06 9.85 40.43
N ASP A 76 7.92 9.55 41.06
CA ASP A 76 7.11 8.36 40.77
C ASP A 76 6.58 8.42 39.32
N THR A 77 6.23 9.61 38.83
CA THR A 77 5.84 9.87 37.43
C THR A 77 7.00 9.63 36.46
N LEU A 78 8.19 10.20 36.73
CA LEU A 78 9.39 9.98 35.91
C LEU A 78 9.81 8.50 35.90
N HIS A 79 9.73 7.83 37.04
CA HIS A 79 10.02 6.40 37.14
C HIS A 79 9.07 5.57 36.27
N SER A 80 7.77 5.89 36.24
CA SER A 80 6.80 5.24 35.36
C SER A 80 7.18 5.41 33.87
N LEU A 81 7.43 6.64 33.43
CA LEU A 81 7.80 6.96 32.04
C LEU A 81 9.11 6.31 31.58
N VAL A 82 10.09 6.15 32.49
CA VAL A 82 11.37 5.49 32.20
C VAL A 82 11.24 3.96 32.22
N THR A 83 10.48 3.40 33.17
CA THR A 83 10.43 1.95 33.40
C THR A 83 9.58 1.23 32.35
N THR A 84 8.55 1.86 31.81
CA THR A 84 7.78 1.31 30.67
C THR A 84 8.61 1.13 29.40
N MET A 85 9.74 1.84 29.29
CA MET A 85 10.71 1.73 28.18
C MET A 85 11.93 0.85 28.54
N SER A 86 11.98 0.29 29.75
CA SER A 86 13.05 -0.62 30.21
C SER A 86 12.67 -2.08 29.95
N SER A 87 13.58 -2.85 29.35
CA SER A 87 13.43 -4.31 29.21
C SER A 87 13.48 -5.08 30.54
N GLN A 88 13.82 -4.40 31.65
CA GLN A 88 13.77 -4.95 33.01
C GLN A 88 12.92 -4.04 33.92
N PRO A 89 11.62 -4.34 34.10
CA PRO A 89 10.71 -3.52 34.91
C PRO A 89 10.81 -3.74 36.42
N SER A 90 11.61 -4.71 36.88
CA SER A 90 11.69 -5.16 38.29
C SER A 90 12.88 -4.60 39.08
N ILE A 91 13.79 -3.85 38.45
CA ILE A 91 14.94 -3.25 39.13
C ILE A 91 14.48 -2.03 39.95
N LYS A 92 14.94 -1.96 41.22
CA LYS A 92 14.71 -0.79 42.09
C LYS A 92 15.62 0.37 41.67
N ILE A 93 15.19 1.13 40.66
CA ILE A 93 15.93 2.27 40.10
C ILE A 93 16.09 3.37 41.18
N SER A 94 17.33 3.79 41.44
CA SER A 94 17.59 4.87 42.41
C SER A 94 17.16 6.23 41.85
N LYS A 95 16.87 7.22 42.70
CA LYS A 95 16.50 8.58 42.24
C LYS A 95 17.53 9.20 41.29
N ALA A 96 18.83 9.00 41.54
CA ALA A 96 19.87 9.47 40.64
C ALA A 96 19.83 8.75 39.28
N THR A 97 19.60 7.44 39.29
CA THR A 97 19.42 6.62 38.09
C THR A 97 18.16 7.01 37.31
N THR A 98 17.04 7.34 37.98
CA THR A 98 15.81 7.83 37.34
C THR A 98 16.07 9.14 36.59
N LEU A 99 16.78 10.10 37.21
CA LEU A 99 17.13 11.36 36.55
C LEU A 99 18.04 11.16 35.34
N HIS A 100 19.07 10.30 35.46
CA HIS A 100 19.98 9.97 34.37
C HIS A 100 19.23 9.33 33.18
N LYS A 101 18.42 8.29 33.44
CA LYS A 101 17.59 7.62 32.43
C LYS A 101 16.53 8.55 31.82
N THR A 102 16.03 9.54 32.58
CA THR A 102 15.16 10.59 32.05
C THR A 102 15.89 11.47 31.04
N ALA A 103 17.15 11.85 31.31
CA ALA A 103 17.95 12.66 30.39
C ALA A 103 18.33 11.90 29.10
N GLU A 104 18.68 10.62 29.22
CA GLU A 104 18.87 9.72 28.06
C GLU A 104 17.57 9.61 27.23
N TYR A 105 16.42 9.41 27.89
CA TYR A 105 15.12 9.29 27.23
C TYR A 105 14.68 10.58 26.53
N ILE A 106 14.89 11.75 27.14
CA ILE A 106 14.63 13.06 26.49
C ILE A 106 15.49 13.19 25.23
N SER A 107 16.78 12.85 25.30
CA SER A 107 17.70 12.88 24.15
C SER A 107 17.23 11.95 23.02
N LYS A 108 16.83 10.72 23.38
CA LYS A 108 16.28 9.74 22.44
C LYS A 108 15.01 10.26 21.75
N ILE A 109 14.02 10.75 22.49
CA ILE A 109 12.76 11.25 21.92
C ILE A 109 12.98 12.49 21.04
N GLN A 110 13.99 13.33 21.35
CA GLN A 110 14.39 14.43 20.47
C GLN A 110 15.01 13.92 19.16
N GLN A 111 15.87 12.91 19.22
CA GLN A 111 16.47 12.27 18.04
C GLN A 111 15.42 11.59 17.14
N GLU A 112 14.51 10.81 17.72
CA GLU A 112 13.42 10.14 16.99
C GLU A 112 12.48 11.16 16.31
N ARG A 113 12.18 12.29 16.97
CA ARG A 113 11.43 13.39 16.37
C ARG A 113 12.16 14.04 15.19
N ALA A 114 13.48 14.21 15.28
CA ALA A 114 14.28 14.75 14.18
C ALA A 114 14.30 13.80 12.96
N GLN A 115 14.49 12.49 13.19
CA GLN A 115 14.48 11.46 12.15
C GLN A 115 13.11 11.38 11.44
N LEU A 116 12.01 11.34 12.20
CA LEU A 116 10.65 11.34 11.63
C LEU A 116 10.35 12.62 10.84
N HIS A 117 10.90 13.77 11.26
CA HIS A 117 10.75 15.03 10.53
C HIS A 117 11.54 15.04 9.21
N GLU A 118 12.78 14.54 9.22
CA GLU A 118 13.62 14.38 8.03
C GLU A 118 12.96 13.44 7.01
N GLU A 119 12.48 12.27 7.45
CA GLU A 119 11.75 11.34 6.59
C GLU A 119 10.46 11.98 6.03
N ALA A 120 9.70 12.71 6.85
CA ALA A 120 8.52 13.42 6.37
C ALA A 120 8.86 14.53 5.37
N GLN A 121 10.07 15.10 5.37
CA GLN A 121 10.53 15.99 4.30
C GLN A 121 10.96 15.21 3.05
N ARG A 122 11.73 14.12 3.21
CA ARG A 122 12.15 13.19 2.15
C ARG A 122 10.94 12.65 1.36
N LEU A 123 9.86 12.27 2.04
CA LEU A 123 8.63 11.78 1.42
C LEU A 123 7.87 12.88 0.67
N ARG A 124 7.78 14.11 1.21
CA ARG A 124 7.22 15.26 0.48
C ARG A 124 8.02 15.59 -0.78
N GLY A 125 9.35 15.50 -0.73
CA GLY A 125 10.22 15.68 -1.91
C GLY A 125 9.94 14.65 -3.01
N GLN A 126 9.75 13.37 -2.65
CA GLN A 126 9.37 12.33 -3.61
C GLN A 126 7.97 12.56 -4.19
N ILE A 127 6.99 13.01 -3.39
CA ILE A 127 5.65 13.36 -3.89
C ILE A 127 5.72 14.49 -4.92
N LEU A 128 6.52 15.54 -4.66
CA LEU A 128 6.72 16.64 -5.62
C LEU A 128 7.40 16.16 -6.91
N LEU A 129 8.42 15.31 -6.82
CA LEU A 129 9.12 14.74 -7.97
C LEU A 129 8.18 13.86 -8.82
N LEU A 130 7.40 12.98 -8.18
CA LEU A 130 6.43 12.11 -8.85
C LEU A 130 5.30 12.90 -9.51
N ASN A 131 4.74 13.90 -8.82
CA ASN A 131 3.72 14.79 -9.39
C ASN A 131 4.27 15.59 -10.58
N SER A 132 5.53 16.05 -10.53
CA SER A 132 6.19 16.71 -11.67
C SER A 132 6.30 15.76 -12.88
N GLY A 133 6.73 14.51 -12.66
CA GLY A 133 6.76 13.48 -13.70
C GLY A 133 5.38 13.16 -14.29
N ILE A 134 4.37 13.01 -13.43
CA ILE A 134 2.97 12.80 -13.85
C ILE A 134 2.47 13.96 -14.71
N ASN A 135 2.74 15.21 -14.32
CA ASN A 135 2.36 16.39 -15.09
C ASN A 135 3.02 16.41 -16.48
N VAL A 136 4.30 16.02 -16.60
CA VAL A 136 4.99 15.90 -17.89
C VAL A 136 4.32 14.87 -18.80
N TYR A 137 3.97 13.69 -18.27
CA TYR A 137 3.25 12.68 -19.06
C TYR A 137 1.82 13.13 -19.41
N GLN A 138 1.11 13.82 -18.52
CA GLN A 138 -0.22 14.37 -18.79
C GLN A 138 -0.21 15.43 -19.88
N LEU A 139 0.81 16.29 -19.94
CA LEU A 139 1.02 17.27 -21.01
C LEU A 139 1.36 16.62 -22.37
N GLN A 140 1.80 15.36 -22.39
CA GLN A 140 2.03 14.57 -23.60
C GLN A 140 0.79 13.80 -24.07
N LEU A 141 -0.29 13.78 -23.28
CA LEU A 141 -1.55 13.16 -23.67
C LEU A 141 -2.45 14.17 -24.43
N PRO A 142 -3.16 13.74 -25.49
CA PRO A 142 -4.19 14.55 -26.13
C PRO A 142 -5.28 14.96 -25.13
N ALA A 143 -5.88 16.15 -25.33
CA ALA A 143 -6.86 16.74 -24.41
C ALA A 143 -8.13 15.87 -24.18
N THR A 144 -8.44 14.96 -25.10
CA THR A 144 -9.54 13.98 -24.98
C THR A 144 -9.21 12.81 -24.05
N GLY A 145 -7.94 12.66 -23.64
CA GLY A 145 -7.35 11.43 -23.14
C GLY A 145 -7.13 10.41 -24.26
N MET A 146 -6.05 9.62 -24.19
CA MET A 146 -5.94 8.41 -25.02
C MET A 146 -6.78 7.31 -24.38
N PRO A 147 -7.73 6.68 -25.11
CA PRO A 147 -8.29 5.41 -24.68
C PRO A 147 -7.14 4.39 -24.57
N ILE A 148 -6.95 3.79 -23.39
CA ILE A 148 -5.92 2.76 -23.15
C ILE A 148 -6.11 1.57 -24.10
N THR A 149 -7.35 1.33 -24.53
CA THR A 149 -7.73 0.40 -25.59
C THR A 149 -7.12 0.74 -26.96
N CYS A 150 -7.03 2.02 -27.35
CA CYS A 150 -6.53 2.45 -28.66
C CYS A 150 -5.03 2.19 -28.81
N GLN A 151 -4.20 2.71 -27.90
CA GLN A 151 -2.74 2.47 -27.93
C GLN A 151 -2.41 0.98 -27.86
N ARG A 152 -3.17 0.19 -27.08
CA ARG A 152 -3.06 -1.27 -27.05
C ARG A 152 -3.40 -1.90 -28.41
N PHE A 153 -4.49 -1.47 -29.04
CA PHE A 153 -4.92 -2.00 -30.34
C PHE A 153 -3.88 -1.71 -31.43
N ASP A 154 -3.40 -0.48 -31.50
CA ASP A 154 -2.36 -0.07 -32.46
C ASP A 154 -1.05 -0.86 -32.28
N HIS A 155 -0.59 -1.06 -31.05
CA HIS A 155 0.62 -1.84 -30.80
C HIS A 155 0.46 -3.34 -31.10
N MET A 156 -0.71 -3.93 -30.77
CA MET A 156 -0.99 -5.33 -31.11
C MET A 156 -1.08 -5.52 -32.64
N ARG A 157 -1.68 -4.57 -33.35
CA ARG A 157 -1.72 -4.53 -34.82
C ARG A 157 -0.33 -4.41 -35.43
N GLU A 158 0.52 -3.52 -34.91
CA GLU A 158 1.92 -3.37 -35.34
C GLU A 158 2.71 -4.68 -35.19
N LYS A 159 2.58 -5.37 -34.05
CA LYS A 159 3.21 -6.68 -33.78
C LYS A 159 2.71 -7.76 -34.75
N PHE A 160 1.41 -7.81 -35.02
CA PHE A 160 0.80 -8.72 -35.99
C PHE A 160 1.34 -8.47 -37.41
N THR A 161 1.29 -7.24 -37.92
CA THR A 161 1.80 -6.88 -39.25
C THR A 161 3.30 -7.21 -39.41
N LYS A 162 4.11 -7.01 -38.37
CA LYS A 162 5.53 -7.41 -38.37
C LYS A 162 5.72 -8.93 -38.46
N TYR A 163 4.94 -9.70 -37.70
CA TYR A 163 4.98 -11.17 -37.75
C TYR A 163 4.49 -11.70 -39.11
N VAL A 164 3.38 -11.20 -39.63
CA VAL A 164 2.82 -11.56 -40.95
C VAL A 164 3.83 -11.32 -42.06
N ARG A 165 4.51 -10.15 -42.08
CA ARG A 165 5.54 -9.85 -43.08
C ARG A 165 6.70 -10.85 -43.02
N ALA A 166 7.22 -11.12 -41.82
CA ALA A 166 8.34 -12.04 -41.61
C ALA A 166 8.02 -13.49 -42.02
N GLN A 167 6.80 -13.97 -41.73
CA GLN A 167 6.36 -15.31 -42.12
C GLN A 167 6.02 -15.40 -43.62
N THR A 168 5.42 -14.36 -44.20
CA THR A 168 5.10 -14.30 -45.64
C THR A 168 6.36 -14.32 -46.50
N LEU A 169 7.43 -13.66 -46.06
CA LEU A 169 8.75 -13.70 -46.70
C LEU A 169 9.38 -15.11 -46.71
N GLN A 170 9.07 -15.96 -45.71
CA GLN A 170 9.54 -17.35 -45.65
C GLN A 170 8.61 -18.31 -46.41
N ASN A 171 7.30 -18.05 -46.40
CA ASN A 171 6.29 -18.88 -47.04
C ASN A 171 5.08 -18.03 -47.46
N TRP A 172 4.95 -17.75 -48.76
CA TRP A 172 3.87 -16.92 -49.30
C TRP A 172 2.46 -17.41 -48.95
N LYS A 173 2.28 -18.71 -48.67
CA LYS A 173 0.97 -19.26 -48.23
C LYS A 173 0.52 -18.70 -46.89
N PHE A 174 1.44 -18.19 -46.07
CA PHE A 174 1.12 -17.51 -44.81
C PHE A 174 0.31 -16.23 -45.04
N TRP A 175 0.43 -15.57 -46.20
CA TRP A 175 -0.38 -14.41 -46.55
C TRP A 175 -1.89 -14.75 -46.60
N ILE A 176 -2.24 -15.91 -47.18
CA ILE A 176 -3.63 -16.40 -47.21
C ILE A 176 -4.15 -16.68 -45.79
N PHE A 177 -3.30 -17.22 -44.92
CA PHE A 177 -3.63 -17.40 -43.50
C PHE A 177 -3.84 -16.05 -42.79
N SER A 178 -3.00 -15.05 -43.04
CA SER A 178 -3.18 -13.71 -42.45
C SER A 178 -4.48 -13.03 -42.85
N ILE A 179 -4.96 -13.17 -44.10
CA ILE A 179 -6.25 -12.59 -44.52
C ILE A 179 -7.43 -13.15 -43.70
N ILE A 180 -7.38 -14.43 -43.34
CA ILE A 180 -8.42 -15.07 -42.51
C ILE A 180 -8.26 -14.67 -41.03
N VAL A 181 -7.02 -14.52 -40.55
CA VAL A 181 -6.71 -14.29 -39.13
C VAL A 181 -6.77 -12.80 -38.74
N GLU A 182 -6.49 -11.87 -39.64
CA GLU A 182 -6.51 -10.42 -39.38
C GLU A 182 -7.86 -9.91 -38.83
N PRO A 183 -9.04 -10.19 -39.44
CA PRO A 183 -10.33 -9.78 -38.87
C PRO A 183 -10.71 -10.51 -37.57
N LEU A 184 -10.23 -11.75 -37.39
CA LEU A 184 -10.38 -12.49 -36.13
C LEU A 184 -9.54 -11.84 -35.02
N PHE A 185 -8.30 -11.46 -35.32
CA PHE A 185 -7.40 -10.81 -34.39
C PHE A 185 -7.89 -9.41 -34.01
N GLU A 186 -8.44 -8.63 -34.95
CA GLU A 186 -9.07 -7.34 -34.65
C GLU A 186 -10.32 -7.49 -33.76
N SER A 187 -11.22 -8.42 -34.09
CA SER A 187 -12.43 -8.64 -33.28
C SER A 187 -12.11 -9.18 -31.89
N TYR A 188 -11.15 -10.11 -31.77
CA TYR A 188 -10.63 -10.61 -30.49
C TYR A 188 -10.09 -9.46 -29.62
N ASN A 189 -9.20 -8.62 -30.15
CA ASN A 189 -8.63 -7.49 -29.41
C ASN A 189 -9.67 -6.41 -29.02
N ARG A 190 -10.82 -6.38 -29.69
CA ARG A 190 -11.93 -5.45 -29.42
C ARG A 190 -12.94 -6.00 -28.41
N MET A 191 -13.20 -7.30 -28.42
CA MET A 191 -14.32 -7.92 -27.68
C MET A 191 -13.90 -8.74 -26.46
N VAL A 192 -12.68 -9.28 -26.43
CA VAL A 192 -12.21 -10.10 -25.31
C VAL A 192 -11.69 -9.22 -24.17
N SER A 193 -12.41 -9.28 -23.05
CA SER A 193 -12.06 -8.59 -21.81
C SER A 193 -10.79 -9.19 -21.20
N THR A 194 -10.05 -8.35 -20.49
CA THR A 194 -8.90 -8.79 -19.68
C THR A 194 -8.91 -8.09 -18.32
N ALA A 195 -10.09 -7.87 -17.75
CA ALA A 195 -10.28 -7.25 -16.44
C ALA A 195 -10.01 -8.26 -15.31
N SER A 196 -10.52 -9.49 -15.45
CA SER A 196 -10.20 -10.65 -14.60
C SER A 196 -9.92 -11.89 -15.45
N VAL A 197 -9.52 -12.99 -14.79
CA VAL A 197 -9.36 -14.31 -15.44
C VAL A 197 -10.72 -14.88 -15.85
N GLU A 198 -11.76 -14.65 -15.04
CA GLU A 198 -13.12 -15.14 -15.30
C GLU A 198 -13.75 -14.40 -16.48
N ASP A 199 -13.61 -13.07 -16.54
CA ASP A 199 -13.98 -12.25 -17.71
C ASP A 199 -13.25 -12.71 -18.97
N LEU A 200 -11.95 -12.99 -18.88
CA LEU A 200 -11.13 -13.45 -20.00
C LEU A 200 -11.65 -14.78 -20.54
N CYS A 201 -11.88 -15.77 -19.68
CA CYS A 201 -12.43 -17.06 -20.07
C CYS A 201 -13.83 -16.91 -20.70
N HIS A 202 -14.74 -16.21 -20.02
CA HIS A 202 -16.12 -16.02 -20.48
C HIS A 202 -16.20 -15.27 -21.81
N THR A 203 -15.50 -14.13 -21.94
CA THR A 203 -15.53 -13.34 -23.19
C THR A 203 -14.75 -14.00 -24.33
N THR A 204 -13.69 -14.78 -24.06
CA THR A 204 -13.00 -15.57 -25.09
C THR A 204 -13.93 -16.66 -25.66
N LEU A 205 -14.64 -17.40 -24.79
CA LEU A 205 -15.58 -18.43 -25.23
C LEU A 205 -16.77 -17.82 -25.99
N SER A 206 -17.30 -16.70 -25.51
CA SER A 206 -18.39 -15.96 -26.18
C SER A 206 -17.98 -15.43 -27.56
N TRP A 207 -16.76 -14.89 -27.69
CA TRP A 207 -16.21 -14.45 -28.97
C TRP A 207 -15.95 -15.64 -29.92
N LEU A 208 -15.44 -16.76 -29.41
CA LEU A 208 -15.13 -17.96 -30.21
C LEU A 208 -16.39 -18.52 -30.90
N ASP A 209 -17.49 -18.65 -30.15
CA ASP A 209 -18.78 -19.13 -30.65
C ASP A 209 -19.35 -18.23 -31.77
N GLN A 210 -19.23 -16.91 -31.59
CA GLN A 210 -19.76 -15.90 -32.51
C GLN A 210 -18.90 -15.73 -33.78
N HIS A 211 -17.57 -15.74 -33.65
CA HIS A 211 -16.65 -15.32 -34.73
C HIS A 211 -15.89 -16.46 -35.42
N CYS A 212 -15.68 -17.60 -34.78
CA CYS A 212 -14.91 -18.73 -35.35
C CYS A 212 -15.79 -19.84 -35.95
N SER A 213 -17.05 -19.53 -36.28
CA SER A 213 -17.97 -20.48 -36.90
C SER A 213 -17.60 -20.78 -38.36
N LEU A 214 -17.84 -22.00 -38.84
CA LEU A 214 -17.54 -22.42 -40.24
C LEU A 214 -18.24 -21.58 -41.34
N PRO A 215 -19.35 -20.87 -41.11
CA PRO A 215 -19.83 -19.82 -42.01
C PRO A 215 -18.98 -18.55 -41.97
N ALA A 216 -18.59 -18.04 -40.79
CA ALA A 216 -17.80 -16.82 -40.64
C ALA A 216 -16.35 -16.98 -41.14
N LEU A 217 -15.77 -18.18 -41.02
CA LEU A 217 -14.44 -18.53 -41.53
C LEU A 217 -14.39 -18.74 -43.05
N ARG A 218 -15.52 -18.71 -43.77
CA ARG A 218 -15.55 -18.78 -45.23
C ARG A 218 -15.45 -17.36 -45.82
N PRO A 219 -14.40 -17.03 -46.59
CA PRO A 219 -14.28 -15.73 -47.24
C PRO A 219 -15.31 -15.64 -48.38
N SER A 220 -16.47 -15.04 -48.10
CA SER A 220 -17.53 -14.83 -49.09
C SER A 220 -17.14 -13.81 -50.16
N GLU A 221 -16.29 -12.84 -49.82
CA GLU A 221 -15.76 -11.83 -50.74
C GLU A 221 -14.25 -11.58 -50.50
N PHE A 222 -13.39 -12.24 -51.29
CA PHE A 222 -11.97 -11.87 -51.38
C PHE A 222 -11.83 -10.53 -52.14
N ASN A 223 -11.97 -9.41 -51.44
CA ASN A 223 -11.64 -8.09 -51.99
C ASN A 223 -10.11 -7.95 -52.07
N PHE A 224 -9.57 -8.18 -53.27
CA PHE A 224 -8.12 -8.16 -53.57
C PHE A 224 -7.44 -6.79 -53.42
N THR A 225 -8.15 -5.73 -53.02
CA THR A 225 -7.62 -4.38 -52.80
C THR A 225 -6.44 -4.35 -51.82
N SER A 226 -6.49 -5.17 -50.76
CA SER A 226 -5.42 -5.34 -49.75
C SER A 226 -4.07 -5.78 -50.34
N PHE A 227 -4.04 -6.38 -51.53
CA PHE A 227 -2.78 -6.77 -52.19
C PHE A 227 -1.86 -5.58 -52.47
N ASN A 228 -2.41 -4.40 -52.79
CA ASN A 228 -1.63 -3.21 -53.12
C ASN A 228 -1.01 -2.54 -51.89
N ASP A 229 -1.74 -2.48 -50.77
CA ASP A 229 -1.26 -1.84 -49.53
C ASP A 229 -0.04 -2.58 -48.95
N TYR A 230 -0.04 -3.92 -49.05
CA TYR A 230 1.09 -4.75 -48.64
C TYR A 230 2.21 -4.85 -49.67
N GLN A 231 1.96 -4.56 -50.96
CA GLN A 231 3.00 -4.44 -52.00
C GLN A 231 3.92 -3.23 -51.76
N LEU A 232 3.40 -2.15 -51.16
CA LEU A 232 4.18 -0.95 -50.80
C LEU A 232 5.04 -1.12 -49.53
N ILE A 233 5.05 -2.33 -48.95
CA ILE A 233 5.57 -2.65 -47.61
C ILE A 233 6.64 -3.77 -47.66
N MET A 234 6.89 -4.34 -48.85
CA MET A 234 7.92 -5.33 -49.17
C MET A 234 9.16 -4.66 -49.79
#